data_AF-A0A351IT84-F1
#
_entry.id   AF-A0A351IT84-F1
#
_cell.length_a   1.000
_cell.length_b   1.000
_cell.length_c   1.000
_cell.angle_alpha   90.00
_cell.angle_beta   90.00
_cell.angle_gamma   90.00
#
_symmetry.space_group_name_H-M   'P 1'
#
loop_
_entity.id
_entity.type
_entity.pdbx_description
1 polymer ?
#
loop_
_entity_poly.entity_id
_entity_poly.type
_entity_poly.pdbx_seq_one_letter_code
_entity_poly.pdbx_strand_id
1 'polypeptide(L)'
;MTNRRNRLLAAPLLALLALLAFAGPASASGESVGSCIAEKLDHLIEESSEDIEVVRHELHEEDVQDDLEACVEAPSPILPETNEIIWGGSAFLILFVLMVKKGFPAVRGAMDARAEKIRSDLDAAEQARVDAQSVQSDYEARLADAKTEASRLIDEGRADADQVRTGLIAQAEVDAAGIRERAASESAAATAQAISDLRAEVAGIALGAAERVVHASLDAEVQSRLIDAYIDEVAGTDG
;
A
#
# COMPACT_ATOMS: atom_id res chain seq x y z
N MET A 1 29.29 -26.85 6.23
CA MET A 1 27.97 -27.47 6.52
C MET A 1 27.91 -28.98 6.21
N THR A 2 29.02 -29.63 5.84
CA THR A 2 29.09 -31.05 5.43
C THR A 2 29.13 -32.06 6.59
N ASN A 3 29.61 -31.66 7.79
CA ASN A 3 29.77 -32.57 8.93
C ASN A 3 28.48 -33.00 9.65
N ARG A 4 27.38 -32.21 9.61
CA ARG A 4 26.11 -32.60 10.26
C ARG A 4 25.31 -33.61 9.43
N ARG A 5 25.33 -33.50 8.09
CA ARG A 5 24.71 -34.49 7.19
C ARG A 5 25.41 -35.84 7.24
N ASN A 6 26.75 -35.87 7.32
CA ASN A 6 27.49 -37.13 7.41
C ASN A 6 27.26 -37.85 8.75
N ARG A 7 27.06 -37.11 9.85
CA ARG A 7 26.71 -37.67 11.17
C ARG A 7 25.27 -38.20 11.24
N LEU A 8 24.34 -37.62 10.48
CA LEU A 8 22.95 -38.09 10.39
C LEU A 8 22.79 -39.35 9.51
N LEU A 9 23.68 -39.56 8.53
CA LEU A 9 23.68 -40.77 7.68
C LEU A 9 24.52 -41.92 8.26
N ALA A 10 25.55 -41.63 9.06
CA ALA A 10 26.37 -42.67 9.69
C ALA A 10 25.66 -43.40 10.84
N ALA A 11 24.76 -42.72 11.56
CA ALA A 11 24.03 -43.29 12.69
C ALA A 11 23.10 -44.48 12.32
N PRO A 12 22.27 -44.43 11.26
CA PRO A 12 21.47 -45.59 10.86
C PRO A 12 22.32 -46.73 10.30
N LEU A 13 23.44 -46.43 9.64
CA LEU A 13 24.34 -47.43 9.04
C LEU A 13 25.12 -48.21 10.12
N LEU A 14 25.56 -47.53 11.18
CA LEU A 14 26.13 -48.17 12.38
C LEU A 14 25.10 -48.99 13.16
N ALA A 15 23.85 -48.53 13.23
CA ALA A 15 22.77 -49.30 13.85
C ALA A 15 22.41 -50.56 13.04
N LEU A 16 22.43 -50.49 11.70
CA LEU A 16 22.21 -51.64 10.81
C LEU A 16 23.36 -52.65 10.88
N LEU A 17 24.61 -52.16 11.00
CA LEU A 17 25.79 -53.01 11.16
C LEU A 17 25.86 -53.67 12.55
N ALA A 18 25.36 -52.99 13.59
CA ALA A 18 25.19 -53.57 14.92
C ALA A 18 24.07 -54.61 14.98
N LEU A 19 23.00 -54.44 14.21
CA LEU A 19 21.93 -55.43 14.05
C LEU A 19 22.41 -56.70 13.32
N LEU A 20 23.29 -56.55 12.32
CA LEU A 20 23.91 -57.70 11.64
C LEU A 20 24.95 -58.44 12.49
N ALA A 21 25.63 -57.75 13.42
CA ALA A 21 26.59 -58.37 14.33
C ALA A 21 25.92 -59.08 15.53
N PHE A 22 24.67 -58.75 15.85
CA PHE A 22 23.89 -59.40 16.92
C PHE A 22 23.05 -60.58 16.41
N ALA A 23 22.96 -60.78 15.09
CA ALA A 23 22.48 -62.01 14.47
C ALA A 23 23.59 -63.08 14.50
N GLY A 24 24.04 -63.47 15.69
CA GLY A 24 24.63 -64.80 15.86
C GLY A 24 23.56 -65.84 15.50
N PRO A 25 23.95 -67.08 15.12
CA PRO A 25 22.96 -68.13 14.94
C PRO A 25 22.14 -68.18 16.23
N ALA A 26 20.84 -67.99 16.10
CA ALA A 26 19.93 -68.26 17.20
C ALA A 26 20.06 -69.76 17.48
N SER A 27 21.01 -70.12 18.35
CA SER A 27 20.93 -71.36 19.10
C SER A 27 19.73 -71.17 20.02
N ALA A 28 18.56 -71.50 19.49
CA ALA A 28 17.38 -71.79 20.27
C ALA A 28 17.78 -72.90 21.23
N SER A 29 18.05 -72.52 22.48
CA SER A 29 18.42 -73.45 23.56
C SER A 29 17.19 -74.11 24.17
N GLY A 30 16.13 -74.30 23.39
CA GLY A 30 15.02 -75.16 23.73
C GLY A 30 15.24 -76.50 23.05
N GLU A 31 15.04 -77.61 23.76
CA GLU A 31 14.94 -78.93 23.15
C GLU A 31 13.97 -78.83 21.97
N SER A 32 14.48 -79.02 20.76
CA SER A 32 13.62 -79.01 19.59
C SER A 32 12.64 -80.17 19.71
N VAL A 33 11.42 -80.00 19.23
CA VAL A 33 10.41 -81.08 19.19
C VAL A 33 11.01 -82.35 18.56
N GLY A 34 11.90 -82.20 17.57
CA GLY A 34 12.62 -83.31 16.95
C GLY A 34 13.65 -84.02 17.84
N SER A 35 14.32 -83.31 18.77
CA SER A 35 15.27 -83.94 19.70
C SER A 35 14.55 -84.64 20.86
N CYS A 36 13.43 -84.10 21.35
CA CYS A 36 12.60 -84.75 22.38
C CYS A 36 11.99 -86.07 21.86
N ILE A 37 11.46 -86.05 20.62
CA ILE A 37 10.90 -87.25 19.98
C ILE A 37 11.99 -88.27 19.68
N ALA A 38 13.16 -87.84 19.20
CA ALA A 38 14.27 -88.75 18.90
C ALA A 38 14.78 -89.47 20.16
N GLU A 39 14.91 -88.77 21.29
CA GLU A 39 15.37 -89.38 22.55
C GLU A 39 14.35 -90.37 23.12
N LYS A 40 13.05 -90.05 23.04
CA LYS A 40 11.99 -90.93 23.51
C LYS A 40 11.78 -92.16 22.62
N LEU A 41 12.01 -92.01 21.31
CA LEU A 41 11.99 -93.11 20.34
C LEU A 41 13.20 -94.04 20.52
N ASP A 42 14.38 -93.51 20.84
CA ASP A 42 15.59 -94.31 21.12
C ASP A 42 15.42 -95.18 22.37
N HIS A 43 14.80 -94.64 23.42
CA HIS A 43 14.48 -95.38 24.65
C HIS A 43 13.49 -96.54 24.42
N LEU A 44 12.54 -96.39 23.49
CA LEU A 44 11.59 -97.47 23.11
C LEU A 44 12.26 -98.57 22.28
N ILE A 45 13.23 -98.19 21.44
CA ILE A 45 14.00 -99.13 20.61
C ILE A 45 14.97 -99.95 21.47
N GLU A 46 15.52 -99.39 22.54
CA GLU A 46 16.46 -100.11 23.42
C GLU A 46 15.75 -101.12 24.36
N GLU A 47 14.48 -100.89 24.69
CA GLU A 47 13.66 -101.81 25.51
C GLU A 47 13.07 -102.98 24.69
N SER A 48 12.90 -102.82 23.38
CA SER A 48 12.35 -103.85 22.48
C SER A 48 13.43 -104.44 21.56
N SER A 49 13.86 -105.67 21.85
CA SER A 49 14.90 -106.37 21.09
C SER A 49 14.55 -106.51 19.59
N GLU A 50 15.25 -105.75 18.74
CA GLU A 50 15.48 -105.91 17.28
C GLU A 50 14.33 -106.37 16.34
N ASP A 51 13.06 -106.16 16.68
CA ASP A 51 11.93 -106.41 15.75
C ASP A 51 11.07 -105.15 15.54
N ILE A 52 11.22 -104.51 14.37
CA ILE A 52 10.47 -103.31 13.95
C ILE A 52 8.94 -103.50 13.96
N GLU A 53 8.47 -104.75 13.92
CA GLU A 53 7.03 -105.08 13.92
C GLU A 53 6.38 -104.95 15.31
N VAL A 54 7.15 -105.11 16.39
CA VAL A 54 6.69 -104.94 17.79
C VAL A 54 6.56 -103.45 18.14
N VAL A 55 7.57 -102.66 17.76
CA VAL A 55 7.55 -101.19 17.89
C VAL A 55 6.34 -100.58 17.17
N ARG A 56 5.97 -101.12 16.00
CA ARG A 56 4.76 -100.68 15.28
C ARG A 56 3.46 -100.97 16.04
N HIS A 57 3.42 -102.04 16.84
CA HIS A 57 2.24 -102.42 17.59
C HIS A 57 2.11 -101.63 18.90
N GLU A 58 3.21 -101.39 19.61
CA GLU A 58 3.26 -100.53 20.81
C GLU A 58 3.05 -99.04 20.48
N LEU A 59 3.40 -98.59 19.27
CA LEU A 59 2.99 -97.28 18.75
C LEU A 59 1.47 -97.08 18.67
N HIS A 60 0.67 -98.13 18.87
CA HIS A 60 -0.80 -98.06 18.95
C HIS A 60 -1.36 -98.19 20.37
N GLU A 61 -0.53 -98.33 21.41
CA GLU A 61 -0.97 -98.21 22.81
C GLU A 61 -1.09 -96.73 23.23
N GLU A 62 -2.18 -96.40 23.95
CA GLU A 62 -2.53 -95.01 24.33
C GLU A 62 -1.41 -94.31 25.13
N ASP A 63 -0.63 -95.05 25.93
CA ASP A 63 0.37 -94.47 26.84
C ASP A 63 1.60 -93.90 26.11
N VAL A 64 1.99 -94.48 24.97
CA VAL A 64 3.16 -94.02 24.18
C VAL A 64 2.81 -92.79 23.34
N GLN A 65 1.54 -92.69 22.93
CA GLN A 65 1.04 -91.54 22.19
C GLN A 65 0.99 -90.27 23.06
N ASP A 66 0.56 -90.40 24.33
CA ASP A 66 0.56 -89.30 25.31
C ASP A 66 1.98 -88.76 25.58
N ASP A 67 2.96 -89.65 25.62
CA ASP A 67 4.36 -89.30 25.88
C ASP A 67 5.04 -88.55 24.73
N LEU A 68 4.59 -88.79 23.50
CA LEU A 68 5.02 -88.08 22.28
C LEU A 68 4.26 -86.76 22.12
N GLU A 69 3.00 -86.70 22.56
CA GLU A 69 2.16 -85.50 22.54
C GLU A 69 2.66 -84.44 23.54
N ALA A 70 3.22 -84.87 24.68
CA ALA A 70 3.90 -83.98 25.63
C ALA A 70 5.12 -83.22 25.05
N CYS A 71 5.80 -83.78 24.04
CA CYS A 71 6.89 -83.09 23.32
C CYS A 71 6.37 -82.02 22.33
N VAL A 72 5.08 -82.07 21.97
CA VAL A 72 4.42 -81.20 20.96
C VAL A 72 3.60 -80.09 21.62
N GLU A 73 3.36 -80.18 22.93
CA GLU A 73 2.70 -79.13 23.72
C GLU A 73 3.53 -77.83 23.70
N ALA A 74 3.13 -76.89 22.85
CA ALA A 74 3.77 -75.59 22.75
C ALA A 74 3.61 -74.81 24.07
N PRO A 75 4.66 -74.19 24.62
CA PRO A 75 4.54 -73.34 25.79
C PRO A 75 3.43 -72.30 25.59
N SER A 76 2.59 -72.14 26.61
CA SER A 76 1.30 -71.43 26.58
C SER A 76 1.24 -70.20 25.65
N PRO A 77 0.29 -70.13 24.68
CA PRO A 77 0.19 -69.05 23.68
C PRO A 77 -0.15 -67.65 24.23
N ILE A 78 -0.35 -67.54 25.54
CA ILE A 78 -0.82 -66.32 26.22
C ILE A 78 0.32 -65.64 26.99
N LEU A 79 1.38 -66.39 27.35
CA LEU A 79 2.52 -65.89 28.10
C LEU A 79 3.80 -66.12 27.29
N PRO A 80 4.33 -65.07 26.64
CA PRO A 80 5.57 -65.17 25.89
C PRO A 80 6.73 -65.50 26.83
N GLU A 81 7.78 -66.07 26.27
CA GLU A 81 9.00 -66.42 27.00
C GLU A 81 9.53 -65.18 27.75
N THR A 82 10.04 -65.38 28.96
CA THR A 82 10.54 -64.28 29.81
C THR A 82 11.60 -63.43 29.10
N ASN A 83 12.34 -64.02 28.17
CA ASN A 83 13.30 -63.35 27.30
C ASN A 83 12.64 -62.32 26.37
N GLU A 84 11.49 -62.63 25.76
CA GLU A 84 10.77 -61.71 24.87
C GLU A 84 10.19 -60.52 25.65
N ILE A 85 9.73 -60.73 26.88
CA ILE A 85 9.24 -59.65 27.75
C ILE A 85 10.37 -58.69 28.10
N ILE A 86 11.56 -59.21 28.42
CA ILE A 86 12.73 -58.39 28.77
C ILE A 86 13.22 -57.60 27.55
N TRP A 87 13.43 -58.26 26.41
CA TRP A 87 13.94 -57.59 25.20
C TRP A 87 12.90 -56.69 24.56
N GLY A 88 11.66 -57.14 24.39
CA GLY A 88 10.55 -56.34 23.87
C GLY A 88 10.20 -55.16 24.77
N GLY A 89 10.17 -55.39 26.09
CA GLY A 89 10.01 -54.33 27.08
C GLY A 89 11.14 -53.29 27.01
N SER A 90 12.39 -53.74 26.88
CA SER A 90 13.54 -52.84 26.75
C SER A 90 13.48 -51.99 25.47
N ALA A 91 13.09 -52.58 24.33
CA ALA A 91 12.93 -51.87 23.07
C ALA A 91 11.79 -50.84 23.13
N PHE A 92 10.66 -51.22 23.74
CA PHE A 92 9.55 -50.31 23.99
C PHE A 92 9.97 -49.14 24.89
N LEU A 93 10.73 -49.41 25.95
CA LEU A 93 11.15 -48.40 26.92
C LEU A 93 12.17 -47.43 26.29
N ILE A 94 13.10 -47.92 25.46
CA ILE A 94 14.01 -47.08 24.68
C ILE A 94 13.24 -46.18 23.71
N LEU A 95 12.27 -46.74 22.96
CA LEU A 95 11.41 -45.97 22.06
C LEU A 95 10.58 -44.93 22.81
N PHE A 96 9.99 -45.31 23.95
CA PHE A 96 9.19 -44.45 24.80
C PHE A 96 10.01 -43.26 25.32
N VAL A 97 11.23 -43.50 25.82
CA VAL A 97 12.14 -42.45 26.27
C VAL A 97 12.51 -41.51 25.11
N LEU A 98 12.79 -42.03 23.91
CA LEU A 98 13.06 -41.19 22.75
C LEU A 98 11.84 -40.35 22.33
N MET A 99 10.64 -40.92 22.37
CA MET A 99 9.40 -40.22 22.04
C MET A 99 9.08 -39.12 23.05
N VAL A 100 9.25 -39.38 24.35
CA VAL A 100 9.04 -38.36 25.39
C VAL A 100 10.10 -37.27 25.30
N LYS A 101 11.37 -37.65 25.11
CA LYS A 101 12.48 -36.69 25.04
C LYS A 101 12.44 -35.81 23.80
N LYS A 102 11.93 -36.30 22.66
CA LYS A 102 11.98 -35.57 21.37
C LYS A 102 10.62 -35.23 20.78
N GLY A 103 9.62 -36.10 20.90
CA GLY A 103 8.28 -35.90 20.35
C GLY A 103 7.48 -34.85 21.10
N PHE A 104 7.36 -34.97 22.43
CA PHE A 104 6.66 -33.98 23.26
C PHE A 104 7.16 -32.53 23.10
N PRO A 105 8.47 -32.24 23.15
CA PRO A 105 8.93 -30.86 22.95
C PRO A 105 8.69 -30.36 21.53
N ALA A 106 8.74 -31.22 20.51
CA ALA A 106 8.44 -30.81 19.13
C ALA A 106 6.97 -30.40 18.95
N VAL A 107 6.03 -31.16 19.54
CA VAL A 107 4.59 -30.84 19.48
C VAL A 107 4.29 -29.56 20.26
N ARG A 108 4.82 -29.42 21.49
CA ARG A 108 4.64 -28.20 22.28
C ARG A 108 5.17 -26.97 21.55
N GLY A 109 6.40 -27.04 21.02
CA GLY A 109 6.97 -25.95 20.25
C GLY A 109 6.14 -25.55 19.02
N ALA A 110 5.51 -26.51 18.34
CA ALA A 110 4.62 -26.22 17.22
C ALA A 110 3.31 -25.54 17.66
N MET A 111 2.75 -25.94 18.81
CA MET A 111 1.56 -25.29 19.37
C MET A 111 1.87 -23.88 19.87
N ASP A 112 3.00 -23.70 20.57
CA ASP A 112 3.45 -22.40 21.06
C ASP A 112 3.72 -21.45 19.89
N ALA A 113 4.40 -21.91 18.83
CA ALA A 113 4.64 -21.11 17.62
C ALA A 113 3.33 -20.70 16.93
N ARG A 114 2.31 -21.57 16.91
CA ARG A 114 0.99 -21.21 16.38
C ARG A 114 0.29 -20.19 17.27
N ALA A 115 0.33 -20.38 18.59
CA ALA A 115 -0.29 -19.47 19.54
C ALA A 115 0.37 -18.07 19.46
N GLU A 116 1.69 -18.03 19.37
CA GLU A 116 2.45 -16.79 19.21
C GLU A 116 2.12 -16.08 17.90
N LYS A 117 2.07 -16.83 16.79
CA LYS A 117 1.67 -16.27 15.49
C LYS A 117 0.26 -15.67 15.54
N ILE A 118 -0.69 -16.36 16.17
CA ILE A 118 -2.07 -15.85 16.30
C ILE A 118 -2.08 -14.57 17.13
N ARG A 119 -1.32 -14.51 18.23
CA ARG A 119 -1.20 -13.28 19.04
C ARG A 119 -0.61 -12.15 18.21
N SER A 120 0.51 -12.39 17.53
CA SER A 120 1.14 -11.36 16.70
C SER A 120 0.23 -10.87 15.57
N ASP A 121 -0.52 -11.79 14.94
CA ASP A 121 -1.44 -11.44 13.86
C ASP A 121 -2.64 -10.62 14.40
N LEU A 122 -3.14 -10.94 15.60
CA LEU A 122 -4.19 -10.16 16.27
C LEU A 122 -3.70 -8.78 16.71
N ASP A 123 -2.52 -8.70 17.31
CA ASP A 123 -1.92 -7.42 17.73
C ASP A 123 -1.64 -6.53 16.52
N ALA A 124 -1.13 -7.10 15.43
CA ALA A 124 -0.93 -6.37 14.18
C ALA A 124 -2.25 -5.88 13.56
N ALA A 125 -3.32 -6.69 13.61
CA ALA A 125 -4.63 -6.30 13.12
C ALA A 125 -5.25 -5.19 13.99
N GLU A 126 -5.08 -5.26 15.31
CA GLU A 126 -5.52 -4.23 16.26
C GLU A 126 -4.78 -2.92 15.98
N GLN A 127 -3.45 -2.95 15.86
CA GLN A 127 -2.65 -1.79 15.55
C GLN A 127 -3.05 -1.17 14.20
N ALA A 128 -3.22 -2.00 13.16
CA ALA A 128 -3.65 -1.54 11.85
C ALA A 128 -5.05 -0.88 11.91
N ARG A 129 -5.96 -1.38 12.76
CA ARG A 129 -7.27 -0.76 12.96
C ARG A 129 -7.15 0.60 13.65
N VAL A 130 -6.33 0.70 14.69
CA VAL A 130 -6.09 1.97 15.41
C VAL A 130 -5.44 3.00 14.48
N ASP A 131 -4.44 2.60 13.72
CA ASP A 131 -3.76 3.46 12.75
C ASP A 131 -4.75 3.93 11.66
N ALA A 132 -5.59 3.03 11.14
CA ALA A 132 -6.61 3.39 10.16
C ALA A 132 -7.65 4.38 10.73
N GLN A 133 -8.08 4.20 11.99
CA GLN A 133 -8.98 5.14 12.67
C GLN A 133 -8.32 6.50 12.88
N SER A 134 -7.05 6.53 13.29
CA SER A 134 -6.28 7.76 13.43
C SER A 134 -6.17 8.49 12.10
N VAL A 135 -5.77 7.80 11.03
CA VAL A 135 -5.65 8.36 9.68
C VAL A 135 -7.00 8.87 9.18
N GLN A 136 -8.09 8.15 9.44
CA GLN A 136 -9.43 8.61 9.09
C GLN A 136 -9.77 9.92 9.82
N SER A 137 -9.52 10.00 11.13
CA SER A 137 -9.81 11.21 11.91
C SER A 137 -8.96 12.40 11.45
N ASP A 138 -7.69 12.19 11.14
CA ASP A 138 -6.80 13.22 10.58
C ASP A 138 -7.28 13.69 9.20
N TYR A 139 -7.76 12.76 8.38
CA TYR A 139 -8.28 13.08 7.05
C TYR A 139 -9.58 13.89 7.13
N GLU A 140 -10.49 13.51 8.03
CA GLU A 140 -11.73 14.24 8.29
C GLU A 140 -11.45 15.65 8.83
N ALA A 141 -10.49 15.80 9.75
CA ALA A 141 -10.04 17.10 10.25
C ALA A 141 -9.47 17.98 9.12
N ARG A 142 -8.55 17.43 8.30
CA ARG A 142 -7.99 18.14 7.15
C ARG A 142 -9.05 18.55 6.13
N LEU A 143 -10.07 17.71 5.92
CA LEU A 143 -11.18 18.02 5.02
C LEU A 143 -12.05 19.15 5.58
N ALA A 144 -12.29 19.17 6.89
CA ALA A 144 -13.01 20.25 7.55
C ALA A 144 -12.23 21.57 7.46
N ASP A 145 -10.92 21.54 7.75
CA ASP A 145 -10.04 22.71 7.65
C ASP A 145 -9.99 23.25 6.21
N ALA A 146 -9.82 22.36 5.23
CA ALA A 146 -9.81 22.75 3.80
C ALA A 146 -11.13 23.38 3.36
N LYS A 147 -12.28 22.92 3.87
CA LYS A 147 -13.59 23.52 3.59
C LYS A 147 -13.71 24.91 4.21
N THR A 148 -13.31 25.06 5.48
CA THR A 148 -13.30 26.36 6.17
C THR A 148 -12.41 27.35 5.44
N GLU A 149 -11.21 26.93 5.05
CA GLU A 149 -10.27 27.77 4.32
C GLU A 149 -10.77 28.14 2.92
N ALA A 150 -11.40 27.21 2.20
CA ALA A 150 -12.03 27.50 0.91
C ALA A 150 -13.16 28.52 1.06
N SER A 151 -14.02 28.39 2.09
CA SER A 151 -15.06 29.36 2.39
C SER A 151 -14.47 30.74 2.71
N ARG A 152 -13.43 30.79 3.56
CA ARG A 152 -12.71 32.04 3.88
C ARG A 152 -12.16 32.71 2.62
N LEU A 153 -11.49 31.95 1.75
CA LEU A 153 -10.93 32.47 0.50
C LEU A 153 -12.00 33.00 -0.46
N ILE A 154 -13.16 32.34 -0.53
CA ILE A 154 -14.29 32.81 -1.34
C ILE A 154 -14.84 34.13 -0.79
N ASP A 155 -14.98 34.24 0.53
CA ASP A 155 -15.49 35.46 1.16
C ASP A 155 -14.50 36.62 1.04
N GLU A 156 -13.20 36.36 1.19
CA GLU A 156 -12.14 37.34 0.92
C GLU A 156 -12.13 37.76 -0.55
N GLY A 157 -12.20 36.81 -1.49
CA GLY A 157 -12.28 37.11 -2.92
C GLY A 157 -13.50 37.95 -3.30
N ARG A 158 -14.64 37.75 -2.61
CA ARG A 158 -15.83 38.60 -2.79
C ARG A 158 -15.62 40.01 -2.24
N ALA A 159 -15.04 40.13 -1.05
CA ALA A 159 -14.73 41.44 -0.46
C ALA A 159 -13.75 42.24 -1.33
N ASP A 160 -12.70 41.59 -1.82
CA ASP A 160 -11.72 42.18 -2.73
C ASP A 160 -12.37 42.60 -4.05
N ALA A 161 -13.23 41.75 -4.62
CA ALA A 161 -13.96 42.07 -5.85
C ALA A 161 -14.88 43.29 -5.66
N ASP A 162 -15.57 43.40 -4.53
CA ASP A 162 -16.43 44.54 -4.21
C ASP A 162 -15.61 45.82 -4.01
N GLN A 163 -14.44 45.73 -3.36
CA GLN A 163 -13.52 46.85 -3.20
C GLN A 163 -12.99 47.32 -4.56
N VAL A 164 -12.52 46.41 -5.42
CA VAL A 164 -12.05 46.73 -6.77
C VAL A 164 -13.18 47.34 -7.60
N ARG A 165 -14.39 46.76 -7.54
CA ARG A 165 -15.57 47.29 -8.24
C ARG A 165 -15.86 48.73 -7.82
N THR A 166 -15.85 48.99 -6.51
CA THR A 166 -16.11 50.33 -5.96
C THR A 166 -15.02 51.32 -6.37
N GLY A 167 -13.75 50.91 -6.33
CA GLY A 167 -12.62 51.72 -6.80
C GLY A 167 -12.69 52.06 -8.28
N LEU A 168 -13.04 51.08 -9.13
CA LEU A 168 -13.22 51.29 -10.56
C LEU A 168 -14.37 52.24 -10.87
N ILE A 169 -15.50 52.14 -10.17
CA ILE A 169 -16.63 53.05 -10.33
C ILE A 169 -16.22 54.48 -9.94
N ALA A 170 -15.56 54.64 -8.78
CA ALA A 170 -15.10 55.95 -8.33
C ALA A 170 -14.10 56.58 -9.32
N GLN A 171 -13.15 55.80 -9.83
CA GLN A 171 -12.20 56.29 -10.84
C GLN A 171 -12.92 56.66 -12.14
N ALA A 172 -13.87 55.83 -12.60
CA ALA A 172 -14.65 56.11 -13.81
C ALA A 172 -15.49 57.39 -13.67
N GLU A 173 -16.04 57.67 -12.49
CA GLU A 173 -16.76 58.91 -12.21
C GLU A 173 -15.84 60.14 -12.26
N VAL A 174 -14.63 60.04 -11.68
CA VAL A 174 -13.60 61.08 -11.74
C VAL A 174 -13.17 61.35 -13.18
N ASP A 175 -12.88 60.30 -13.95
CA ASP A 175 -12.47 60.40 -15.35
C ASP A 175 -13.60 61.00 -16.20
N ALA A 176 -14.85 60.57 -15.98
CA ALA A 176 -16.02 61.11 -16.67
C ALA A 176 -16.23 62.60 -16.35
N ALA A 177 -16.05 63.02 -15.09
CA ALA A 177 -16.10 64.42 -14.70
C ALA A 177 -14.99 65.23 -15.40
N GLY A 178 -13.76 64.71 -15.43
CA GLY A 178 -12.64 65.36 -16.11
C GLY A 178 -12.80 65.45 -17.64
N ILE A 179 -13.45 64.48 -18.27
CA ILE A 179 -13.81 64.55 -19.69
C ILE A 179 -14.87 65.63 -19.92
N ARG A 180 -15.92 65.70 -19.08
CA ARG A 180 -16.98 66.71 -19.19
C ARG A 180 -16.44 68.12 -19.05
N GLU A 181 -15.56 68.35 -18.07
CA GLU A 181 -14.94 69.65 -17.85
C GLU A 181 -14.09 70.09 -19.05
N ARG A 182 -13.24 69.19 -19.56
CA ARG A 182 -12.44 69.46 -20.77
C ARG A 182 -13.33 69.76 -21.99
N ALA A 183 -14.36 68.95 -22.21
CA ALA A 183 -15.31 69.17 -23.31
C ALA A 183 -16.05 70.51 -23.18
N ALA A 184 -16.42 70.93 -21.96
CA ALA A 184 -17.04 72.23 -21.72
C ALA A 184 -16.07 73.38 -22.01
N SER A 185 -14.81 73.28 -21.56
CA SER A 185 -13.77 74.27 -21.84
C SER A 185 -13.46 74.36 -23.34
N GLU A 186 -13.33 73.22 -24.03
CA GLU A 186 -13.11 73.16 -25.48
C GLU A 186 -14.29 73.75 -26.25
N SER A 187 -15.53 73.44 -25.85
CA SER A 187 -16.73 74.00 -26.45
C SER A 187 -16.81 75.52 -26.27
N ALA A 188 -16.46 76.04 -25.08
CA ALA A 188 -16.41 77.49 -24.83
C ALA A 188 -15.33 78.17 -25.69
N ALA A 189 -14.14 77.59 -25.79
CA ALA A 189 -13.07 78.10 -26.63
C ALA A 189 -13.44 78.09 -28.13
N ALA A 190 -14.02 76.99 -28.63
CA ALA A 190 -14.51 76.88 -30.00
C ALA A 190 -15.61 77.92 -30.30
N THR A 191 -16.52 78.16 -29.36
CA THR A 191 -17.56 79.18 -29.50
C THR A 191 -16.97 80.59 -29.58
N ALA A 192 -16.00 80.91 -28.71
CA ALA A 192 -15.31 82.19 -28.73
C ALA A 192 -14.56 82.42 -30.05
N GLN A 193 -13.88 81.39 -30.56
CA GLN A 193 -13.20 81.44 -31.85
C GLN A 193 -14.20 81.67 -32.99
N ALA A 194 -15.29 80.89 -33.05
CA ALA A 194 -16.31 81.04 -34.08
C ALA A 194 -16.94 82.45 -34.09
N ILE A 195 -17.17 83.05 -32.91
CA ILE A 195 -17.65 84.43 -32.80
C ILE A 195 -16.60 85.43 -33.32
N SER A 196 -15.32 85.21 -33.02
CA SER A 196 -14.24 86.05 -33.54
C SER A 196 -14.15 85.99 -35.06
N ASP A 197 -14.22 84.79 -35.62
CA ASP A 197 -14.17 84.55 -37.07
C ASP A 197 -15.38 85.21 -37.77
N LEU A 198 -16.59 85.05 -37.21
CA LEU A 198 -17.80 85.74 -37.70
C LEU A 198 -17.64 87.27 -37.67
N ARG A 199 -17.06 87.84 -36.61
CA ARG A 199 -16.82 89.29 -36.52
C ARG A 199 -15.84 89.77 -37.59
N ALA A 200 -14.77 89.01 -37.83
CA ALA A 200 -13.79 89.34 -38.88
C ALA A 200 -14.43 89.29 -40.28
N GLU A 201 -15.27 88.28 -40.54
CA GLU A 201 -15.96 88.14 -41.83
C GLU A 201 -17.00 89.26 -42.05
N VAL A 202 -17.79 89.60 -41.02
CA VAL A 202 -18.72 90.74 -41.08
C VAL A 202 -17.98 92.07 -41.26
N ALA A 203 -16.85 92.27 -40.58
CA ALA A 203 -16.03 93.46 -40.76
C ALA A 203 -15.50 93.55 -42.20
N GLY A 204 -15.05 92.44 -42.79
CA GLY A 204 -14.63 92.37 -44.19
C GLY A 204 -15.76 92.71 -45.17
N ILE A 205 -16.96 92.18 -44.97
CA ILE A 205 -18.15 92.51 -45.78
C ILE A 205 -18.51 93.99 -45.65
N ALA A 206 -18.49 94.53 -44.42
CA ALA A 206 -18.80 95.93 -44.16
C ALA A 206 -17.78 96.88 -44.81
N LEU A 207 -16.48 96.58 -44.71
CA LEU A 207 -15.42 97.33 -45.39
C LEU A 207 -15.59 97.29 -46.92
N GLY A 208 -15.84 96.11 -47.50
CA GLY A 208 -16.05 95.99 -48.95
C GLY A 208 -17.31 96.71 -49.44
N ALA A 209 -18.37 96.79 -48.62
CA ALA A 209 -19.55 97.58 -48.92
C ALA A 209 -19.26 99.10 -48.82
N ALA A 210 -18.54 99.53 -47.78
CA ALA A 210 -18.12 100.92 -47.61
C ALA A 210 -17.22 101.38 -48.76
N GLU A 211 -16.25 100.57 -49.18
CA GLU A 211 -15.37 100.83 -50.32
C GLU A 211 -16.16 101.06 -51.61
N ARG A 212 -17.18 100.24 -51.89
CA ARG A 212 -18.08 100.44 -53.04
C ARG A 212 -18.87 101.75 -52.97
N VAL A 213 -19.37 102.13 -51.79
CA VAL A 213 -20.11 103.39 -51.60
C VAL A 213 -19.17 104.59 -51.81
N VAL A 214 -17.99 104.57 -51.20
CA VAL A 214 -16.98 105.63 -51.37
C VAL A 214 -16.61 105.77 -52.85
N HIS A 215 -16.30 104.66 -53.53
CA HIS A 215 -16.03 104.66 -54.98
C HIS A 215 -17.18 105.21 -55.82
N ALA A 216 -18.44 104.93 -55.46
CA ALA A 216 -19.60 105.44 -56.17
C ALA A 216 -19.89 106.93 -55.89
N SER A 217 -19.43 107.45 -54.74
CA SER A 217 -19.64 108.84 -54.30
C SER A 217 -18.49 109.82 -54.65
N LEU A 218 -17.38 109.32 -55.18
CA LEU A 218 -16.24 110.11 -55.63
C LEU A 218 -16.56 110.78 -56.98
N ASP A 219 -16.97 112.05 -56.93
CA ASP A 219 -16.95 112.96 -58.09
C ASP A 219 -15.68 113.84 -58.10
N ALA A 220 -15.42 114.52 -59.22
CA ALA A 220 -14.23 115.36 -59.38
C ALA A 220 -14.16 116.54 -58.38
N GLU A 221 -15.28 116.96 -57.80
CA GLU A 221 -15.39 118.09 -56.87
C GLU A 221 -15.26 117.66 -55.39
N VAL A 222 -15.57 116.41 -55.07
CA VAL A 222 -15.25 115.80 -53.76
C VAL A 222 -13.76 115.48 -53.68
N GLN A 223 -13.16 115.02 -54.78
CA GLN A 223 -11.75 114.66 -54.85
C GLN A 223 -10.82 115.89 -54.68
N SER A 224 -11.16 117.05 -55.26
CA SER A 224 -10.42 118.30 -55.06
C SER A 224 -10.50 118.80 -53.61
N ARG A 225 -11.70 118.78 -53.00
CA ARG A 225 -11.89 119.15 -51.58
C ARG A 225 -11.12 118.27 -50.60
N LEU A 226 -11.00 116.96 -50.88
CA LEU A 226 -10.18 116.03 -50.07
C LEU A 226 -8.68 116.34 -50.17
N ILE A 227 -8.20 116.75 -51.34
CA ILE A 227 -6.79 117.14 -51.54
C ILE A 227 -6.47 118.41 -50.75
N ASP A 228 -7.33 119.43 -50.84
CA ASP A 228 -7.14 120.68 -50.11
C ASP A 228 -7.17 120.46 -48.58
N ALA A 229 -8.09 119.62 -48.09
CA ALA A 229 -8.16 119.27 -46.66
C ALA A 229 -6.93 118.48 -46.16
N TYR A 230 -6.36 117.57 -46.97
CA TYR A 230 -5.14 116.85 -46.62
C TYR A 230 -3.92 117.78 -46.59
N ILE A 231 -3.85 118.74 -47.52
CA ILE A 231 -2.80 119.77 -47.51
C ILE A 231 -2.88 120.61 -46.23
N ASP A 232 -4.07 120.99 -45.79
CA ASP A 232 -4.29 121.73 -44.55
C ASP A 232 -3.95 120.92 -43.28
N GLU A 233 -4.31 119.63 -43.20
CA GLU A 233 -4.00 118.75 -42.04
C GLU A 233 -2.48 118.52 -41.90
N VAL A 234 -1.79 118.26 -43.01
CA VAL A 234 -0.33 118.05 -43.02
C VAL A 234 0.40 119.36 -42.72
N ALA A 235 -0.08 120.49 -43.25
CA ALA A 235 0.46 121.81 -42.93
C ALA A 235 0.18 122.23 -41.48
N GLY A 236 -0.88 121.71 -40.85
CA GLY A 236 -1.23 121.98 -39.44
C GLY A 236 -0.52 121.11 -38.41
N THR A 237 0.13 120.01 -38.81
CA THR A 237 0.80 119.06 -37.90
C THR A 237 2.30 119.40 -37.69
N ASP A 238 2.84 120.41 -38.39
CA ASP A 238 4.22 120.90 -38.28
C ASP A 238 4.37 122.17 -37.40
N GLY A 239 3.47 122.39 -36.43
CA GLY A 239 3.55 123.45 -35.41
C GLY A 239 3.48 122.91 -33.99
#